data_AF-E3MBG4-F1
#
_entry.id   AF-E3MBG4-F1
#
_cell.length_a   1.000
_cell.length_b   1.000
_cell.length_c   1.000
_cell.angle_alpha   90.00
_cell.angle_beta   90.00
_cell.angle_gamma   90.00
#
_symmetry.space_group_name_H-M   'P 1'
#
loop_
_entity.id
_entity.type
_entity.pdbx_description
1 polymer ?
#
loop_
_entity_poly.entity_id
_entity_poly.type
_entity_poly.pdbx_seq_one_letter_code
_entity_poly.pdbx_strand_id
1 'polypeptide(L)'
;MFTLMILTVRHQNDLNVLESSFATGVQTYGTIMFLINNFLFICLIFYKLRKEADVNDHSFHKPIFNQLFYNSAIWLVATDLCFLVTFFGEISDAVGFQTIITALCVAIEAFLVPLGSILFAIIGMFSFLAAIQRIAIFYLPMYKFLVTGILLKYEICLVYVSVIHYSYAAGEIEF
;
A
#
# COMPACT_ATOMS: atom_id res chain seq x y z
N MET A 1 -0.29 -11.55 -0.12
CA MET A 1 -1.13 -12.52 0.61
C MET A 1 -1.72 -13.63 -0.26
N PHE A 2 -1.69 -13.54 -1.59
CA PHE A 2 -2.36 -14.49 -2.47
C PHE A 2 -1.47 -15.65 -2.95
N THR A 3 -0.15 -15.49 -3.01
CA THR A 3 0.74 -16.47 -3.65
C THR A 3 0.91 -17.71 -2.80
N LEU A 4 1.14 -17.55 -1.48
CA LEU A 4 1.23 -18.67 -0.55
C LEU A 4 -0.07 -19.49 -0.52
N MET A 5 -1.21 -18.80 -0.52
CA MET A 5 -2.54 -19.41 -0.53
C MET A 5 -2.82 -20.16 -1.84
N ILE A 6 -2.52 -19.55 -2.99
CA ILE A 6 -2.67 -20.17 -4.30
C ILE A 6 -1.74 -21.38 -4.45
N LEU A 7 -0.50 -21.28 -3.96
CA LEU A 7 0.47 -22.39 -3.98
C LEU A 7 0.09 -23.52 -3.03
N THR A 8 -0.39 -23.23 -1.81
CA THR A 8 -0.86 -24.28 -0.88
C THR A 8 -2.09 -24.98 -1.44
N VAL A 9 -3.04 -24.22 -1.99
CA VAL A 9 -4.25 -24.80 -2.61
C VAL A 9 -3.88 -25.60 -3.86
N ARG A 10 -2.95 -25.14 -4.70
CA ARG A 10 -2.54 -25.91 -5.89
C ARG A 10 -1.65 -27.12 -5.56
N HIS A 11 -0.82 -27.04 -4.51
CA HIS A 11 0.02 -28.16 -4.08
C HIS A 11 -0.81 -29.26 -3.40
N GLN A 12 -1.92 -28.91 -2.74
CA GLN A 12 -2.86 -29.87 -2.16
C GLN A 12 -3.76 -30.55 -3.20
N ASN A 13 -3.79 -30.05 -4.44
CA ASN A 13 -4.87 -30.36 -5.36
C ASN A 13 -4.44 -31.14 -6.59
N ASP A 14 -4.52 -32.46 -6.45
CA ASP A 14 -4.78 -33.39 -7.55
C ASP A 14 -6.25 -33.90 -7.55
N LEU A 15 -7.14 -33.47 -6.63
CA LEU A 15 -8.40 -34.22 -6.39
C LEU A 15 -9.72 -33.45 -6.12
N ASN A 16 -9.78 -32.14 -5.85
CA ASN A 16 -11.03 -31.44 -5.51
C ASN A 16 -11.35 -30.16 -6.33
N VAL A 17 -12.49 -30.18 -7.04
CA VAL A 17 -13.02 -29.10 -7.90
C VAL A 17 -13.31 -27.80 -7.12
N LEU A 18 -13.70 -27.91 -5.84
CA LEU A 18 -14.00 -26.78 -4.98
C LEU A 18 -12.76 -25.92 -4.68
N GLU A 19 -11.63 -26.57 -4.40
CA GLU A 19 -10.35 -25.92 -4.09
C GLU A 19 -9.77 -25.21 -5.32
N SER A 20 -9.90 -25.84 -6.50
CA SER A 20 -9.54 -25.20 -7.78
C SER A 20 -10.36 -23.94 -8.03
N SER A 21 -11.69 -24.01 -7.84
CA SER A 21 -12.58 -22.86 -8.01
C SER A 21 -12.25 -21.72 -7.04
N PHE A 22 -11.88 -22.07 -5.80
CA PHE A 22 -11.47 -21.09 -4.80
C PHE A 22 -10.16 -20.39 -5.16
N ALA A 23 -9.13 -21.15 -5.59
CA ALA A 23 -7.87 -20.58 -6.05
C ALA A 23 -8.06 -19.62 -7.24
N THR A 24 -8.89 -20.01 -8.21
CA THR A 24 -9.25 -19.15 -9.35
C THR A 24 -9.98 -17.89 -8.91
N GLY A 25 -10.90 -18.00 -7.94
CA GLY A 25 -11.60 -16.85 -7.37
C GLY A 25 -10.64 -15.86 -6.70
N VAL A 26 -9.72 -16.36 -5.89
CA VAL A 26 -8.69 -15.56 -5.21
C VAL A 26 -7.75 -14.87 -6.22
N GLN A 27 -7.31 -15.59 -7.26
CA GLN A 27 -6.49 -15.04 -8.34
C GLN A 27 -7.24 -13.95 -9.13
N THR A 28 -8.52 -14.15 -9.40
CA THR A 28 -9.37 -13.16 -10.08
C THR A 28 -9.53 -11.89 -9.24
N TYR A 29 -9.82 -12.04 -7.93
CA TYR A 29 -9.88 -10.91 -7.01
C TYR A 29 -8.54 -10.15 -6.96
N GLY A 30 -7.43 -10.86 -6.86
CA GLY A 30 -6.08 -10.25 -6.88
C GLY A 30 -5.83 -9.44 -8.15
N THR A 31 -6.24 -9.96 -9.31
CA THR A 31 -6.12 -9.27 -10.61
C THR A 31 -6.97 -8.01 -10.68
N ILE A 32 -8.22 -8.06 -10.20
CA ILE A 32 -9.11 -6.90 -10.14
C ILE A 32 -8.52 -5.81 -9.23
N MET A 33 -8.04 -6.19 -8.04
CA MET A 33 -7.42 -5.25 -7.09
C MET A 33 -6.14 -4.64 -7.65
N PHE A 34 -5.31 -5.42 -8.35
CA PHE A 34 -4.12 -4.93 -9.06
C PHE A 34 -4.49 -3.83 -10.07
N LEU A 35 -5.50 -4.06 -10.91
CA LEU A 35 -5.97 -3.08 -11.91
C LEU A 35 -6.53 -1.81 -11.25
N ILE A 36 -7.38 -1.96 -10.23
CA ILE A 36 -7.98 -0.83 -9.52
C ILE A 36 -6.90 0.02 -8.83
N ASN A 37 -5.98 -0.61 -8.10
CA ASN A 37 -4.91 0.09 -7.39
C ASN A 37 -4.00 0.86 -8.35
N ASN A 38 -3.61 0.23 -9.47
CA ASN A 38 -2.82 0.88 -10.52
C ASN A 38 -3.56 2.07 -11.15
N PHE A 39 -4.85 1.90 -11.48
CA PHE A 39 -5.66 2.98 -12.02
C PHE A 39 -5.76 4.16 -11.04
N LEU A 40 -6.07 3.90 -9.77
CA LEU A 40 -6.15 4.93 -8.74
C LEU A 40 -4.82 5.65 -8.53
N PHE A 41 -3.70 4.93 -8.61
CA PHE A 41 -2.38 5.52 -8.48
C PHE A 41 -2.02 6.40 -9.69
N ILE A 42 -2.41 6.00 -10.90
CA ILE A 42 -2.29 6.85 -12.10
C ILE A 42 -3.10 8.14 -11.90
N CYS A 43 -4.33 8.06 -11.37
CA CYS A 43 -5.11 9.26 -11.02
C CYS A 43 -4.39 10.15 -10.00
N LEU A 44 -3.72 9.57 -8.99
CA LEU A 44 -2.91 10.31 -8.03
C LEU A 44 -1.71 11.02 -8.69
N ILE A 45 -1.04 10.38 -9.65
CA ILE A 45 0.04 11.00 -10.44
C ILE A 45 -0.50 12.19 -11.23
N PHE A 46 -1.62 12.02 -11.94
CA PHE A 46 -2.25 13.11 -12.69
C PHE A 46 -2.63 14.27 -11.77
N TYR A 47 -3.17 13.98 -10.59
CA TYR A 47 -3.49 15.01 -9.59
C TYR A 47 -2.24 15.75 -9.13
N LYS A 48 -1.13 15.05 -8.86
CA LYS A 48 0.15 15.67 -8.48
C LYS A 48 0.68 16.59 -9.57
N LEU A 49 0.72 16.12 -10.82
CA LEU A 49 1.21 16.88 -11.97
C LEU A 49 0.36 18.13 -12.21
N ARG A 50 -0.97 18.00 -12.15
CA ARG A 50 -1.88 19.15 -12.29
C ARG A 50 -1.63 20.18 -11.19
N LYS A 51 -1.38 19.73 -9.95
CA LYS A 51 -1.15 20.61 -8.80
C LYS A 51 0.20 21.32 -8.85
N GLU A 52 1.23 20.69 -9.40
CA GLU A 52 2.55 21.34 -9.61
C GLU A 52 2.53 22.39 -10.73
N ALA A 53 1.61 22.27 -11.70
CA ALA A 53 1.44 23.25 -12.76
C ALA A 53 0.70 24.54 -12.32
N ASP A 54 -0.01 24.51 -11.19
CA ASP A 54 -0.76 25.65 -10.67
C ASP A 54 0.13 26.53 -9.78
N VAL A 55 0.67 27.61 -10.36
CA VAL A 55 1.61 28.53 -9.71
C VAL A 55 0.97 29.32 -8.55
N ASN A 56 -0.36 29.36 -8.46
CA ASN A 56 -1.10 30.14 -7.46
C ASN A 56 -1.58 29.34 -6.23
N ASP A 57 -1.37 28.02 -6.17
CA ASP A 57 -1.85 27.23 -5.03
C ASP A 57 -0.93 27.41 -3.82
N HIS A 58 -1.46 28.01 -2.75
CA HIS A 58 -0.76 28.01 -1.47
C HIS A 58 -0.64 26.56 -0.97
N SER A 59 0.56 26.01 -1.12
CA SER A 59 0.92 24.59 -0.97
C SER A 59 0.79 23.99 0.45
N PHE A 60 -0.17 24.43 1.26
CA PHE A 60 -0.41 23.97 2.63
C PHE A 60 -0.64 22.46 2.74
N HIS A 61 -1.23 21.84 1.72
CA HIS A 61 -1.49 20.39 1.67
C HIS A 61 -0.34 19.57 1.07
N LYS A 62 0.67 20.21 0.48
CA LYS A 62 1.77 19.52 -0.23
C LYS A 62 2.54 18.53 0.65
N PRO A 63 2.82 18.81 1.94
CA PRO A 63 3.58 17.88 2.79
C PRO A 63 2.82 16.57 3.06
N ILE A 64 1.54 16.64 3.48
CA ILE A 64 0.72 15.45 3.73
C ILE A 64 0.50 14.67 2.45
N PHE A 65 0.16 15.36 1.35
CA PHE A 65 -0.07 14.71 0.07
C PHE A 65 1.18 13.98 -0.44
N ASN A 66 2.37 14.57 -0.26
CA ASN A 66 3.61 13.89 -0.62
C ASN A 66 3.84 12.63 0.23
N GLN A 67 3.60 12.67 1.54
CA GLN A 67 3.73 11.47 2.38
C GLN A 67 2.74 10.37 1.93
N LEU A 68 1.49 10.73 1.67
CA LEU A 68 0.50 9.79 1.13
C LEU A 68 0.96 9.19 -0.20
N PHE A 69 1.48 10.03 -1.11
CA PHE A 69 1.96 9.61 -2.42
C PHE A 69 3.13 8.65 -2.32
N TYR A 70 4.16 8.96 -1.51
CA TYR A 70 5.34 8.10 -1.37
C TYR A 70 5.02 6.77 -0.69
N ASN A 71 4.25 6.77 0.41
CA ASN A 71 3.86 5.52 1.07
C ASN A 71 3.01 4.64 0.14
N SER A 72 2.07 5.24 -0.60
CA SER A 72 1.25 4.52 -1.58
C SER A 72 2.08 3.98 -2.75
N ALA A 73 3.08 4.73 -3.21
CA ALA A 73 3.97 4.32 -4.29
C ALA A 73 4.82 3.11 -3.90
N ILE A 74 5.43 3.15 -2.70
CA ILE A 74 6.25 2.05 -2.18
C ILE A 74 5.40 0.78 -2.04
N TRP A 75 4.19 0.93 -1.47
CA TRP A 75 3.27 -0.19 -1.33
C TRP A 75 2.88 -0.78 -2.68
N LEU A 76 2.46 0.05 -3.63
CA LEU A 76 2.03 -0.38 -4.96
C LEU A 76 3.15 -1.10 -5.70
N VAL A 77 4.36 -0.55 -5.73
CA VAL A 77 5.52 -1.16 -6.39
C VAL A 77 5.83 -2.54 -5.80
N ALA A 78 5.78 -2.66 -4.47
CA ALA A 78 6.05 -3.93 -3.81
C ALA A 78 4.95 -4.98 -4.12
N THR A 79 3.69 -4.59 -4.09
CA THR A 79 2.57 -5.50 -4.41
C THR A 79 2.54 -5.90 -5.88
N ASP A 80 2.86 -4.96 -6.77
CA ASP A 80 2.86 -5.19 -8.22
C ASP A 80 4.01 -6.10 -8.63
N LEU A 81 5.20 -5.92 -8.03
CA LEU A 81 6.32 -6.82 -8.24
C LEU A 81 5.96 -8.26 -7.84
N CYS A 82 5.37 -8.46 -6.66
CA CYS A 82 4.90 -9.78 -6.23
C CYS A 82 3.84 -10.37 -7.18
N PHE A 83 2.88 -9.55 -7.64
CA PHE A 83 1.84 -10.00 -8.56
C PHE A 83 2.40 -10.39 -9.92
N LEU A 84 3.28 -9.57 -10.51
CA LEU A 84 3.90 -9.84 -11.80
C LEU A 84 4.76 -11.10 -11.74
N VAL A 85 5.55 -11.28 -10.68
CA VAL A 85 6.39 -12.48 -10.56
C VAL A 85 5.53 -13.74 -10.40
N THR A 86 4.40 -13.66 -9.70
CA THR A 86 3.43 -14.77 -9.63
C THR A 86 2.84 -15.11 -11.00
N PHE A 87 2.48 -14.08 -11.78
CA PHE A 87 1.88 -14.24 -13.10
C PHE A 87 2.87 -14.78 -14.15
N PHE A 88 4.11 -14.28 -14.16
CA PHE A 88 5.16 -14.70 -15.10
C PHE A 88 5.88 -15.98 -14.66
N GLY A 89 5.87 -16.31 -13.37
CA GLY A 89 6.48 -17.53 -12.82
C GLY A 89 5.88 -18.82 -13.37
N GLU A 90 4.62 -18.79 -13.83
CA GLU A 90 3.97 -19.93 -14.49
C GLU A 90 4.51 -20.22 -15.91
N ILE A 91 5.24 -19.28 -16.54
CA ILE A 91 5.65 -19.36 -17.96
C ILE A 91 7.02 -20.05 -18.14
N SER A 92 7.79 -20.26 -17.06
CA SER A 92 9.15 -20.79 -17.14
C SER A 92 9.22 -22.29 -16.82
N ASP A 93 9.50 -23.13 -17.83
CA ASP A 93 9.68 -24.60 -17.70
C ASP A 93 10.97 -25.01 -16.98
N ALA A 94 11.85 -24.06 -16.62
CA ALA A 94 13.08 -24.34 -15.90
C ALA A 94 12.80 -24.51 -14.39
N VAL A 95 12.53 -25.75 -13.98
CA VAL A 95 12.17 -26.17 -12.60
C VAL A 95 13.02 -25.50 -11.51
N GLY A 96 14.34 -25.38 -11.70
CA GLY A 96 15.22 -24.74 -10.73
C GLY A 96 15.03 -23.23 -10.59
N PHE A 97 14.81 -22.54 -11.70
CA PHE A 97 14.66 -21.07 -11.72
C PHE A 97 13.28 -20.66 -11.17
N GLN A 98 12.24 -21.42 -11.51
CA GLN A 98 10.89 -21.22 -11.01
C GLN A 98 10.81 -21.39 -9.49
N THR A 99 11.48 -22.40 -8.94
CA THR A 99 11.48 -22.66 -7.49
C THR A 99 12.15 -21.52 -6.69
N ILE A 100 13.27 -20.99 -7.18
CA ILE A 100 14.00 -19.87 -6.53
C ILE A 100 13.16 -18.59 -6.57
N ILE A 101 12.55 -18.28 -7.72
CA ILE A 101 11.68 -17.11 -7.89
C ILE A 101 10.45 -17.21 -6.99
N THR A 102 9.86 -18.40 -6.89
CA THR A 102 8.70 -18.65 -6.03
C THR A 102 9.04 -18.49 -4.55
N ALA A 103 10.18 -19.04 -4.11
CA ALA A 103 10.67 -18.87 -2.74
C ALA A 103 10.94 -17.40 -2.40
N LEU A 104 11.53 -16.64 -3.33
CA LEU A 104 11.76 -15.21 -3.18
C LEU A 104 10.43 -14.43 -3.06
N CYS A 105 9.42 -14.78 -3.86
CA CYS A 105 8.09 -14.17 -3.75
C CYS A 105 7.44 -14.43 -2.40
N VAL A 106 7.50 -15.67 -1.93
CA VAL A 106 6.95 -16.05 -0.61
C VAL A 106 7.67 -15.28 0.50
N ALA A 107 8.99 -15.12 0.42
CA ALA A 107 9.76 -14.34 1.39
C ALA A 107 9.37 -12.85 1.39
N ILE A 108 9.28 -12.23 0.21
CA ILE A 108 8.86 -10.82 0.07
C ILE A 108 7.43 -10.64 0.58
N GLU A 109 6.54 -11.58 0.27
CA GLU A 109 5.15 -11.54 0.69
C GLU A 109 4.99 -11.71 2.20
N ALA A 110 5.73 -12.65 2.82
CA ALA A 110 5.77 -12.81 4.26
C ALA A 110 6.26 -11.54 4.97
N PHE A 111 7.23 -10.84 4.37
CA PHE A 111 7.69 -9.54 4.85
C PHE A 111 6.65 -8.41 4.65
N LEU A 112 5.90 -8.44 3.55
CA LEU A 112 4.86 -7.44 3.23
C LEU A 112 3.60 -7.57 4.08
N VAL A 113 3.28 -8.74 4.63
CA VAL A 113 2.10 -8.96 5.47
C VAL A 113 2.07 -8.03 6.70
N PRO A 114 3.08 -8.04 7.59
CA PRO A 114 3.09 -7.14 8.74
C PRO A 114 3.20 -5.66 8.32
N LEU A 115 3.99 -5.37 7.28
CA LEU A 115 4.12 -4.02 6.75
C LEU A 115 2.84 -3.48 6.11
N GLY A 116 1.98 -4.35 5.58
CA GLY A 116 0.73 -3.96 4.94
C GLY A 116 -0.26 -3.35 5.90
N SER A 117 -0.42 -3.94 7.09
CA SER A 117 -1.24 -3.38 8.18
C SER A 117 -0.74 -1.98 8.55
N ILE A 118 0.56 -1.86 8.77
CA ILE A 118 1.24 -0.61 9.17
C ILE A 118 1.07 0.48 8.10
N LEU A 119 1.35 0.15 6.84
CA LEU A 119 1.24 1.10 5.73
C LEU A 119 -0.21 1.53 5.50
N PHE A 120 -1.17 0.61 5.61
CA PHE A 120 -2.58 0.95 5.50
C PHE A 120 -3.02 1.89 6.63
N ALA A 121 -2.59 1.64 7.86
CA ALA A 121 -2.85 2.52 8.99
C ALA A 121 -2.24 3.92 8.79
N ILE A 122 -0.99 3.99 8.30
CA ILE A 122 -0.32 5.26 7.96
C ILE A 122 -1.10 6.03 6.89
N ILE A 123 -1.50 5.37 5.81
CA ILE A 123 -2.30 5.96 4.72
C ILE A 123 -3.65 6.47 5.25
N GLY A 124 -4.32 5.69 6.11
CA GLY A 124 -5.58 6.07 6.76
C GLY A 124 -5.44 7.32 7.64
N MET A 125 -4.41 7.34 8.49
CA MET A 125 -4.12 8.48 9.38
C MET A 125 -3.77 9.75 8.58
N PHE A 126 -2.97 9.64 7.52
CA PHE A 126 -2.67 10.80 6.66
C PHE A 126 -3.89 11.29 5.88
N SER A 127 -4.78 10.39 5.45
CA SER A 127 -6.04 10.76 4.79
C SER A 127 -6.94 11.54 5.75
N PHE A 128 -7.03 11.10 7.01
CA PHE A 128 -7.76 11.81 8.05
C PHE A 128 -7.15 13.18 8.37
N LEU A 129 -5.82 13.25 8.47
CA LEU A 129 -5.10 14.51 8.71
C LEU A 129 -5.29 15.50 7.54
N ALA A 130 -5.34 15.02 6.30
CA ALA A 130 -5.67 15.84 5.14
C ALA A 130 -7.10 16.41 5.22
N ALA A 131 -8.07 15.63 5.70
CA ALA A 131 -9.44 16.09 5.90
C ALA A 131 -9.53 17.17 7.01
N ILE A 132 -8.85 16.95 8.14
CA ILE A 132 -8.73 17.93 9.23
C ILE A 132 -8.08 19.22 8.73
N GLN A 133 -6.97 19.12 7.99
CA GLN A 133 -6.31 20.28 7.37
C GLN A 133 -7.30 21.09 6.54
N ARG A 134 -8.09 20.42 5.70
CA ARG A 134 -9.07 21.08 4.84
C ARG A 134 -10.13 21.80 5.66
N ILE A 135 -10.70 21.14 6.67
CA ILE A 135 -11.71 21.72 7.56
C ILE A 135 -11.13 22.93 8.31
N ALA A 136 -9.93 22.80 8.88
CA ALA A 136 -9.28 23.87 9.63
C ALA A 136 -8.98 25.10 8.77
N ILE A 137 -8.51 24.91 7.54
CA ILE A 137 -8.23 26.03 6.62
C ILE A 137 -9.53 26.75 6.21
N PHE A 138 -10.62 26.03 5.97
CA PHE A 138 -11.88 26.63 5.51
C PHE A 138 -12.70 27.26 6.64
N TYR A 139 -12.82 26.59 7.79
CA TYR A 139 -13.75 27.00 8.85
C TYR A 139 -13.08 27.67 10.06
N LEU A 140 -11.76 27.48 10.24
CA LEU A 140 -11.03 27.93 11.41
C LEU A 140 -9.74 28.68 11.02
N PRO A 141 -9.83 29.81 10.28
CA PRO A 141 -8.66 30.51 9.74
C PRO A 141 -7.69 30.98 10.84
N MET A 142 -8.18 31.24 12.06
CA MET A 142 -7.35 31.61 13.21
C MET A 142 -6.43 30.47 13.67
N TYR A 143 -6.82 29.21 13.43
CA TYR A 143 -6.05 28.00 13.79
C TYR A 143 -5.25 27.44 12.62
N LYS A 144 -5.21 28.13 11.48
CA LYS A 144 -4.48 27.71 10.27
C LYS A 144 -2.99 27.42 10.54
N PHE A 145 -2.37 28.13 11.49
CA PHE A 145 -0.97 27.91 11.86
C PHE A 145 -0.70 26.52 12.48
N LEU A 146 -1.69 25.91 13.15
CA LEU A 146 -1.53 24.58 13.75
C LEU A 146 -1.33 23.52 12.67
N VAL A 147 -2.11 23.61 11.59
CA VAL A 147 -2.10 22.60 10.53
C VAL A 147 -1.23 22.98 9.34
N THR A 148 -0.34 23.97 9.50
CA THR A 148 0.61 24.43 8.48
C THR A 148 2.02 24.65 9.06
N GLY A 149 3.04 24.78 8.20
CA GLY A 149 4.39 25.15 8.65
C GLY A 149 5.12 24.07 9.46
N ILE A 150 5.73 24.46 10.58
CA ILE A 150 6.58 23.59 11.42
C ILE A 150 5.74 22.60 12.25
N LEU A 151 4.59 23.03 12.79
CA LEU A 151 3.69 22.16 13.55
C LEU A 151 3.20 20.97 12.73
N LEU A 152 2.90 21.19 11.45
CA LEU A 152 2.54 20.11 10.53
C LEU A 152 3.62 19.04 10.42
N LYS A 153 4.92 19.40 10.48
CA LYS A 153 6.00 18.41 10.47
C LYS A 153 6.01 17.57 11.75
N TYR A 154 5.71 18.19 12.89
CA TYR A 154 5.56 17.47 14.16
C TYR A 154 4.33 16.54 14.14
N GLU A 155 3.21 16.97 13.56
CA GLU A 155 2.03 16.11 13.38
C GLU A 155 2.33 14.90 12.50
N ILE A 156 3.03 15.10 11.37
CA ILE A 156 3.48 14.00 10.50
C ILE A 156 4.37 13.02 11.28
N CYS A 157 5.33 13.53 12.05
CA CYS A 157 6.20 12.70 12.89
C CYS A 157 5.40 11.92 13.94
N LEU A 158 4.44 12.57 14.59
CA LEU A 158 3.58 11.96 15.59
C LEU A 158 2.76 10.80 14.99
N VAL A 159 2.19 10.99 13.79
CA VAL A 159 1.48 9.90 13.08
C VAL A 159 2.38 8.66 12.92
N TYR A 160 3.61 8.84 12.45
CA TYR A 160 4.55 7.72 12.30
C TYR A 160 4.89 7.06 13.64
N VAL A 161 5.25 7.84 14.65
CA VAL A 161 5.62 7.31 15.98
C VAL A 161 4.43 6.58 16.62
N SER A 162 3.22 7.12 16.52
CA SER A 162 2.01 6.50 17.07
C SER A 162 1.68 5.19 16.38
N VAL A 163 1.75 5.12 15.05
CA VAL A 163 1.48 3.87 14.34
C VAL A 163 2.55 2.83 14.65
N ILE A 164 3.83 3.21 14.67
CA ILE A 164 4.93 2.28 15.01
C ILE A 164 4.77 1.77 16.46
N HIS A 165 4.51 2.65 17.41
CA HIS A 165 4.30 2.29 18.81
C HIS A 165 3.09 1.36 18.99
N TYR A 166 1.98 1.66 18.33
CA TYR A 166 0.80 0.81 18.35
C TYR A 166 1.09 -0.58 17.76
N SER A 167 1.78 -0.63 16.63
CA SER A 167 2.14 -1.89 15.95
C SER A 167 3.08 -2.74 16.82
N TYR A 168 4.00 -2.10 17.55
CA TYR A 168 4.83 -2.78 18.55
C TYR A 168 4.00 -3.31 19.72
N ALA A 169 3.12 -2.49 20.30
CA ALA A 169 2.28 -2.88 21.43
C ALA A 169 1.27 -3.98 21.07
N ALA A 170 0.79 -4.00 19.82
CA ALA A 170 -0.09 -5.03 19.29
C ALA A 170 0.65 -6.32 18.90
N GLY A 171 1.98 -6.35 18.96
CA GLY A 171 2.80 -7.51 18.57
C GLY A 171 2.89 -7.73 17.06
N GLU A 172 2.54 -6.74 16.24
CA GLU A 172 2.67 -6.82 14.76
C GLU A 172 4.13 -6.65 14.30
N ILE A 173 5.00 -6.13 15.19
CA ILE A 173 6.44 -5.99 14.99
C ILE A 173 7.17 -6.70 16.14
N GLU A 174 7.50 -7.98 15.95
CA GLU A 174 8.49 -8.67 16.78
C GLU A 174 9.87 -8.48 16.14
N PHE A 175 10.80 -7.86 16.88
CA PHE A 175 12.22 -7.76 16.50
C PHE A 175 12.97 -9.00 16.95
#